data_AF-A0A1C5X739-F1
#
_entry.id   AF-A0A1C5X739-F1
#
_cell.length_a   1.000
_cell.length_b   1.000
_cell.length_c   1.000
_cell.angle_alpha   90.00
_cell.angle_beta   90.00
_cell.angle_gamma   90.00
#
_symmetry.space_group_name_H-M   'P 1'
#
loop_
_entity.id
_entity.type
_entity.pdbx_description
1 polymer ?
#
loop_
_entity_poly.entity_id
_entity_poly.type
_entity_poly.pdbx_seq_one_letter_code
_entity_poly.pdbx_strand_id
1 'polypeptide(L)' 'MAKLTPMRAIRKKCLDCCVGQIVEVRECKVKSCPLYAYRMGKRPVDNKILDTSGE' A
#
# COMPACT_ATOMS: atom_id res chain seq x y z
N MET A 1 -15.57 13.76 1.31
CA MET A 1 -14.89 12.67 0.56
C MET A 1 -13.82 12.10 1.47
N ALA A 2 -13.84 10.80 1.78
CA ALA A 2 -12.93 10.24 2.78
C ALA A 2 -11.47 10.39 2.31
N LYS A 3 -10.65 11.16 3.03
CA LYS A 3 -9.22 11.39 2.75
C LYS A 3 -8.55 10.07 2.36
N LEU A 4 -8.15 9.98 1.09
CA LEU A 4 -7.43 8.81 0.60
C LEU A 4 -6.01 8.90 1.14
N THR A 5 -5.77 8.26 2.27
CA THR A 5 -4.40 8.19 2.79
C THR A 5 -3.52 7.47 1.76
N PRO A 6 -2.24 7.84 1.63
CA PRO A 6 -1.32 7.19 0.69
C PRO A 6 -1.30 5.66 0.88
N MET A 7 -1.50 5.18 2.12
CA MET A 7 -1.66 3.76 2.43
C MET A 7 -2.88 3.10 1.74
N ARG A 8 -4.03 3.79 1.69
CA ARG A 8 -5.21 3.31 0.96
C ARG A 8 -5.02 3.37 -0.55
N ALA A 9 -4.29 4.37 -1.05
CA ALA A 9 -3.93 4.46 -2.46
C ALA A 9 -3.01 3.30 -2.89
N ILE A 10 -1.97 3.01 -2.10
CA ILE A 10 -1.05 1.90 -2.36
C ILE A 10 -1.80 0.56 -2.33
N ARG A 11 -2.67 0.34 -1.33
CA ARG A 11 -3.46 -0.90 -1.26
C ARG A 11 -4.40 -1.05 -2.46
N LYS A 12 -5.04 0.02 -2.92
CA LYS A 12 -5.83 0.02 -4.16
C LYS A 12 -4.95 -0.31 -5.38
N LYS A 13 -3.72 0.21 -5.44
CA LYS A 13 -2.79 -0.10 -6.53
C LYS A 13 -2.34 -1.56 -6.52
N CYS A 14 -2.12 -2.14 -5.34
CA CYS A 14 -1.84 -3.57 -5.23
C CYS A 14 -3.05 -4.42 -5.66
N LEU A 15 -4.27 -4.02 -5.29
CA LEU A 15 -5.49 -4.69 -5.75
C LEU A 15 -5.67 -4.59 -7.27
N ASP A 16 -5.40 -3.43 -7.86
CA ASP A 16 -5.39 -3.21 -9.32
C ASP A 16 -4.38 -4.15 -10.02
N CYS A 17 -3.16 -4.25 -9.48
CA CYS A 17 -2.12 -5.14 -10.00
C CYS A 17 -2.49 -6.64 -9.89
N CYS A 18 -3.23 -7.03 -8.86
CA CYS A 18 -3.68 -8.40 -8.62
C CYS A 18 -5.10 -8.65 -9.15
N VAL A 19 -5.64 -7.82 -10.04
CA VAL A 19 -6.98 -7.99 -10.65
C VAL A 19 -8.10 -8.15 -9.59
N GLY A 20 -7.97 -7.43 -8.48
CA GLY A 20 -8.90 -7.46 -7.35
C GLY A 20 -8.71 -8.64 -6.38
N GLN A 21 -7.74 -9.53 -6.60
CA GLN A 21 -7.49 -10.68 -5.75
C GLN A 21 -6.73 -10.29 -4.48
N ILE A 22 -7.47 -10.20 -3.36
CA ILE A 22 -6.91 -9.86 -2.05
C ILE A 22 -5.89 -10.91 -1.58
N VAL A 23 -6.13 -12.18 -1.94
CA VAL A 23 -5.23 -13.31 -1.62
C VAL A 23 -3.90 -13.13 -2.33
N GLU A 24 -3.91 -12.79 -3.62
CA GLU A 24 -2.68 -12.52 -4.38
C GLU A 24 -1.93 -11.30 -3.86
N VAL A 25 -2.61 -10.26 -3.36
CA VAL A 25 -1.93 -9.14 -2.71
C VAL A 25 -1.18 -9.60 -1.44
N ARG A 26 -1.76 -10.54 -0.68
CA ARG A 26 -1.13 -11.09 0.52
C ARG A 26 0.03 -12.02 0.18
N GLU A 27 -0.18 -12.89 -0.80
CA GLU A 27 0.76 -13.91 -1.30
C GLU A 27 1.64 -13.44 -2.47
N CYS A 28 1.69 -12.13 -2.71
CA CYS A 28 2.45 -11.56 -3.80
C CYS A 28 3.92 -12.02 -3.71
N LYS A 29 4.41 -12.66 -4.77
CA LYS A 29 5.80 -13.16 -4.82
C LYS A 29 6.80 -12.08 -5.22
N VAL A 30 6.31 -10.90 -5.64
CA VAL A 30 7.12 -9.76 -6.09
C VAL A 30 7.70 -9.00 -4.91
N LYS A 31 8.63 -9.63 -4.18
CA LYS A 31 9.33 -9.02 -3.04
C LYS A 31 10.22 -7.83 -3.43
N SER A 32 10.59 -7.74 -4.72
CA SER A 32 11.32 -6.60 -5.29
C SER A 32 10.45 -5.35 -5.50
N CYS A 33 9.13 -5.45 -5.35
CA CYS A 33 8.24 -4.31 -5.53
C CYS A 33 8.47 -3.29 -4.39
N PRO A 34 8.68 -1.99 -4.69
CA PRO A 34 8.83 -0.96 -3.66
C PRO A 34 7.58 -0.81 -2.79
N LEU A 35 6.41 -1.21 -3.31
CA LEU A 35 5.15 -1.21 -2.58
C LEU A 35 4.94 -2.46 -1.72
N TYR A 36 5.83 -3.46 -1.78
CA TYR A 36 5.67 -4.75 -1.10
C TYR A 36 5.52 -4.60 0.42
N ALA A 37 6.26 -3.68 1.03
CA ALA A 37 6.16 -3.37 2.47
C ALA A 37 4.82 -2.73 2.85
N TYR A 38 4.18 -2.02 1.91
CA TYR A 38 2.96 -1.24 2.12
C TYR A 38 1.69 -1.92 1.59
N ARG A 39 1.81 -3.08 0.92
CA ARG A 39 0.71 -3.83 0.28
C ARG A 39 -0.45 -4.16 1.22
N MET A 40 -0.15 -4.33 2.51
CA MET A 40 -1.16 -4.61 3.52
C MET A 40 -2.00 -3.37 3.91
N GLY A 41 -1.65 -2.18 3.41
CA GLY A 41 -2.28 -0.92 3.83
C GLY A 41 -1.92 -0.53 5.26
N LYS A 42 -0.89 -1.14 5.84
CA LYS A 42 -0.41 -0.86 7.20
C LYS A 42 1.01 -0.31 7.13
N ARG A 43 1.25 0.78 7.86
CA ARG A 43 2.56 1.43 7.90
C ARG A 43 3.55 0.47 8.59
N PRO A 44 4.68 0.11 7.97
CA PRO A 44 5.72 -0.63 8.68
C PRO A 44 6.23 0.24 9.83
N VAL A 45 6.45 -0.36 11.00
CA VAL A 45 6.73 0.33 12.27
C VAL A 45 8.15 0.93 12.33
N ASP A 46 8.87 0.91 11.22
CA ASP A 46 10.22 1.45 11.09
C ASP A 46 10.14 2.97 10.96
N ASN A 47 10.33 3.59 12.12
CA ASN A 47 10.22 5.01 12.39
C ASN A 47 11.18 5.85 11.52
N LYS A 48 10.67 6.49 10.46
CA LYS A 48 11.19 7.75 9.90
C LYS A 48 10.09 8.51 9.14
N ILE A 49 10.18 9.83 9.28
CA ILE A 49 9.20 10.88 9.02
C ILE A 49 8.94 11.06 7.52
N LEU A 50 7.70 11.31 7.11
CA LEU A 50 7.36 12.29 6.08
C LEU A 50 6.04 12.96 6.46
N ASP A 51 6.20 14.21 6.87
CA ASP A 51 5.19 15.24 7.05
C ASP A 51 4.62 15.69 5.69
N THR A 52 3.63 16.58 5.74
CA THR A 52 3.10 17.47 4.69
C THR A 52 1.94 16.97 3.82
N SER A 53 0.77 17.52 4.17
CA SER A 53 -0.06 18.37 3.31
C SER A 53 -0.44 17.86 1.92
N GLY A 54 -1.74 17.55 1.79
CA GLY A 54 -2.43 17.38 0.52
C GLY A 54 -3.93 17.48 0.78
N GLU A 55 -4.41 18.73 0.76
CA GLU A 55 -5.79 19.24 0.97
C GLU A 55 -6.32 19.25 2.42
#